data_AF-M3G4U2-F1
#
_entry.id   AF-M3G4U2-F1
#
_cell.length_a   1.000
_cell.length_b   1.000
_cell.length_c   1.000
_cell.angle_alpha   90.00
_cell.angle_beta   90.00
_cell.angle_gamma   90.00
#
_symmetry.space_group_name_H-M   'P 1'
#
loop_
_entity.id
_entity.type
_entity.pdbx_description
1 polymer ?
#
loop_
_entity_poly.entity_id
_entity_poly.type
_entity_poly.pdbx_seq_one_letter_code
_entity_poly.pdbx_strand_id
1 'polypeptide(L)'
;MSRMRGLALGGGGARALAHVGLLKALEKENIKVDVVSGASFGAVIAALYARGENTETIYKMIYKFFGGLDKPFDPTIPLVPF
;
A
#
# COMPACT_ATOMS: atom_id res chain seq x y z
N MET A 1 25.84 3.73 -14.03
CA MET A 1 24.70 4.60 -13.68
C MET A 1 23.65 3.76 -12.98
N SER A 2 23.23 4.14 -11.76
CA SER A 2 22.04 3.54 -11.14
C SER A 2 20.80 3.99 -11.92
N ARG A 3 19.90 3.06 -12.29
CA ARG A 3 18.61 3.42 -12.92
C ARG A 3 17.64 3.84 -11.83
N MET A 4 17.05 5.03 -11.97
CA MET A 4 15.98 5.50 -11.09
C MET A 4 14.71 4.66 -11.30
N ARG A 5 14.09 4.20 -10.22
CA ARG A 5 12.84 3.42 -10.24
C ARG A 5 11.70 4.20 -9.60
N GLY A 6 10.66 4.48 -10.37
CA GLY A 6 9.41 5.06 -9.90
C GLY A 6 8.33 3.99 -9.68
N LEU A 7 7.52 4.16 -8.65
CA LEU A 7 6.37 3.30 -8.34
C LEU A 7 5.08 4.12 -8.27
N ALA A 8 4.04 3.71 -9.01
CA ALA A 8 2.73 4.35 -9.01
C ALA A 8 1.69 3.43 -8.37
N LEU A 9 1.11 3.86 -7.25
CA LEU A 9 0.12 3.10 -6.48
C LEU A 9 -1.30 3.56 -6.83
N GLY A 10 -2.04 2.71 -7.55
CA GLY A 10 -3.43 2.98 -7.90
C GLY A 10 -4.35 3.16 -6.68
N GLY A 11 -5.49 3.83 -6.87
CA GLY A 11 -6.55 3.90 -5.87
C GLY A 11 -7.25 2.55 -5.65
N GLY A 12 -8.10 2.45 -4.62
CA GLY A 12 -8.81 1.20 -4.33
C GLY A 12 -9.45 1.06 -2.94
N GLY A 13 -9.47 2.12 -2.13
CA GLY A 13 -10.00 2.05 -0.77
C GLY A 13 -9.27 1.00 0.08
N ALA A 14 -10.03 0.14 0.75
CA ALA A 14 -9.50 -0.92 1.60
C ALA A 14 -8.57 -1.90 0.84
N ARG A 15 -8.86 -2.19 -0.44
CA ARG A 15 -8.04 -3.06 -1.32
C ARG A 15 -6.64 -2.51 -1.57
N ALA A 16 -6.41 -1.22 -1.35
CA ALA A 16 -5.08 -0.63 -1.46
C ALA A 16 -4.08 -1.25 -0.47
N LEU A 17 -4.54 -1.96 0.57
CA LEU A 17 -3.67 -2.78 1.43
C LEU A 17 -2.80 -3.79 0.66
N ALA A 18 -3.22 -4.24 -0.53
CA ALA A 18 -2.39 -5.06 -1.41
C ALA A 18 -1.06 -4.38 -1.78
N HIS A 19 -1.03 -3.04 -1.88
CA HIS A 19 0.19 -2.28 -2.13
C HIS A 19 1.21 -2.44 -1.01
N VAL A 20 0.77 -2.62 0.24
CA VAL A 20 1.69 -2.89 1.36
C VAL A 20 2.35 -4.27 1.19
N GLY A 21 1.62 -5.26 0.68
CA GLY A 21 2.17 -6.57 0.32
C GLY A 21 3.22 -6.47 -0.80
N LEU A 22 2.96 -5.67 -1.83
CA LEU A 22 3.93 -5.37 -2.89
C LEU A 22 5.20 -4.73 -2.30
N LEU A 23 5.06 -3.71 -1.45
CA LEU A 23 6.22 -3.04 -0.83
C LEU A 23 7.07 -4.01 -0.01
N LYS A 24 6.44 -4.91 0.77
CA LYS A 24 7.14 -5.98 1.50
C LYS A 24 7.92 -6.91 0.57
N ALA A 25 7.34 -7.27 -0.57
CA ALA A 25 8.02 -8.10 -1.56
C ALA A 25 9.23 -7.38 -2.18
N LEU A 26 9.09 -6.09 -2.52
CA LEU A 26 10.19 -5.29 -3.04
C LEU A 26 11.33 -5.15 -2.02
N GLU A 27 11.01 -4.93 -0.74
CA GLU A 27 11.98 -4.90 0.35
C GLU A 27 12.75 -6.22 0.48
N LYS A 28 12.02 -7.35 0.46
CA LYS A 28 12.62 -8.70 0.55
C LYS A 28 13.58 -8.98 -0.61
N GLU A 29 13.23 -8.54 -1.82
CA GLU A 29 14.05 -8.72 -3.02
C GLU A 29 15.13 -7.63 -3.18
N ASN A 30 15.31 -6.74 -2.18
CA ASN A 30 16.25 -5.61 -2.22
C ASN A 30 16.04 -4.68 -3.44
N ILE A 31 14.80 -4.55 -3.92
CA ILE A 31 14.42 -3.66 -5.00
C ILE A 31 14.11 -2.28 -4.41
N LYS A 32 15.08 -1.38 -4.50
CA LYS A 32 14.90 0.01 -4.09
C LYS A 32 13.96 0.77 -5.04
N VAL A 33 13.02 1.52 -4.46
CA VAL A 33 12.16 2.49 -5.13
C VAL A 33 12.64 3.89 -4.75
N ASP A 34 12.86 4.75 -5.74
CA ASP A 34 13.43 6.09 -5.53
C ASP A 34 12.34 7.18 -5.44
N VAL A 35 11.23 6.97 -6.14
CA VAL A 35 10.09 7.90 -6.15
C VAL A 35 8.78 7.14 -6.16
N VAL A 36 7.80 7.67 -5.43
CA VAL A 36 6.46 7.10 -5.37
C VAL A 36 5.41 8.14 -5.74
N SER A 37 4.33 7.67 -6.33
CA SER A 37 3.10 8.42 -6.56
C SER A 37 1.90 7.54 -6.21
N GLY A 38 0.75 8.13 -5.97
CA GLY A 38 -0.47 7.34 -5.81
C GLY A 38 -1.74 8.17 -5.87
N ALA A 39 -2.88 7.47 -5.92
CA ALA A 39 -4.22 8.07 -5.93
C ALA A 39 -5.08 7.51 -4.79
N SER A 40 -5.93 8.34 -4.16
CA SER A 40 -6.81 7.94 -3.05
C SER A 40 -6.02 7.20 -1.94
N PHE A 41 -6.41 6.01 -1.50
CA PHE A 41 -5.66 5.23 -0.51
C PHE A 41 -4.29 4.74 -1.00
N GLY A 42 -4.08 4.60 -2.31
CA GLY A 42 -2.75 4.41 -2.89
C GLY A 42 -1.83 5.60 -2.62
N ALA A 43 -2.36 6.83 -2.63
CA ALA A 43 -1.61 8.05 -2.28
C ALA A 43 -1.22 8.08 -0.80
N VAL A 44 -2.13 7.64 0.09
CA VAL A 44 -1.86 7.54 1.53
C VAL A 44 -0.70 6.57 1.78
N ILE A 45 -0.76 5.37 1.17
CA ILE A 45 0.30 4.37 1.30
C ILE A 45 1.62 4.89 0.70
N ALA A 46 1.57 5.52 -0.48
CA ALA A 46 2.75 6.13 -1.10
C ALA A 46 3.39 7.20 -0.18
N ALA A 47 2.58 8.08 0.42
CA ALA A 47 3.06 9.12 1.32
C ALA A 47 3.69 8.54 2.60
N LEU A 48 3.07 7.52 3.20
CA LEU A 48 3.63 6.84 4.37
C LEU A 48 4.94 6.13 4.04
N TYR A 49 5.01 5.43 2.91
CA TYR A 49 6.23 4.78 2.44
C TYR A 49 7.34 5.80 2.14
N ALA A 50 7.03 6.90 1.46
CA ALA A 50 7.98 7.99 1.20
C ALA A 50 8.50 8.64 2.49
N ARG A 51 7.71 8.66 3.56
CA ARG A 51 8.10 9.13 4.89
C ARG A 51 9.06 8.18 5.62
N GLY A 52 9.34 7.01 5.04
CA GLY A 52 10.22 5.99 5.61
C GLY A 52 9.56 5.12 6.67
N GLU A 53 8.22 5.08 6.70
CA GLU A 53 7.51 4.19 7.61
C GLU A 53 7.72 2.73 7.21
N ASN A 54 7.93 1.86 8.20
CA ASN A 54 8.06 0.44 7.97
C ASN A 54 6.74 -0.14 7.41
N THR A 55 6.83 -1.06 6.46
CA THR A 55 5.67 -1.69 5.82
C THR A 55 4.69 -2.34 6.80
N GLU A 56 5.15 -2.86 7.94
CA GLU A 56 4.31 -3.38 9.01
C GLU A 56 3.53 -2.28 9.75
N THR A 57 4.16 -1.12 9.97
CA THR A 57 3.50 0.05 10.55
C THR A 57 2.42 0.58 9.62
N ILE A 58 2.73 0.68 8.32
CA ILE A 58 1.77 1.09 7.29
C ILE A 58 0.58 0.13 7.27
N TYR A 59 0.83 -1.18 7.25
CA TYR A 59 -0.22 -2.20 7.32
C TYR A 59 -1.15 -1.97 8.51
N LYS A 60 -0.60 -1.83 9.72
CA LYS A 60 -1.39 -1.64 10.95
C LYS A 60 -2.20 -0.35 10.93
N MET A 61 -1.62 0.75 10.43
CA MET A 61 -2.32 2.04 10.32
C MET A 61 -3.52 1.93 9.39
N ILE A 62 -3.33 1.38 8.19
CA ILE A 62 -4.39 1.27 7.18
C ILE A 62 -5.44 0.23 7.60
N TYR A 63 -5.02 -0.91 8.16
CA TYR A 63 -5.92 -1.94 8.68
C TYR A 63 -6.81 -1.39 9.80
N LYS A 64 -6.22 -0.65 10.76
CA LYS A 64 -6.99 0.02 11.82
C LYS A 64 -7.94 1.08 11.27
N PHE A 65 -7.53 1.81 10.24
CA PHE A 65 -8.37 2.81 9.59
C PHE A 65 -9.65 2.19 8.99
N PHE A 66 -9.53 1.05 8.30
CA PHE A 66 -10.69 0.36 7.71
C PHE A 66 -11.46 -0.53 8.68
N GLY A 67 -10.96 -0.73 9.90
CA GLY A 67 -11.74 -1.25 11.01
C GLY A 67 -11.93 -2.76 11.07
N GLY A 68 -10.96 -3.55 10.58
CA GLY A 68 -10.94 -5.01 10.72
C GLY A 68 -11.73 -5.79 9.65
N LEU A 69 -11.73 -7.12 9.76
CA LEU A 69 -12.33 -8.10 8.82
C LEU A 69 -13.88 -8.18 8.93
N ASP A 70 -14.48 -7.38 9.79
CA ASP A 70 -15.81 -7.60 10.34
C ASP A 70 -16.86 -6.58 9.82
N LYS A 71 -16.55 -5.86 8.74
CA LYS A 71 -17.43 -4.81 8.15
C LYS A 71 -17.58 -4.96 6.63
N PRO A 72 -18.67 -4.47 6.00
CA PRO A 72 -18.95 -4.59 4.56
C PRO A 72 -17.91 -3.98 3.60
N PHE A 73 -16.79 -3.49 4.13
CA PHE A 73 -15.61 -3.00 3.41
C PHE A 73 -14.36 -3.84 3.75
N ASP A 74 -14.54 -5.16 3.83
CA ASP A 74 -13.44 -6.12 4.03
C ASP A 74 -12.35 -5.91 2.95
N PRO A 75 -11.10 -5.62 3.33
CA PRO A 75 -9.99 -5.40 2.39
C PRO A 75 -9.52 -6.66 1.66
N THR A 76 -9.85 -7.85 2.18
CA THR A 76 -9.42 -9.17 1.69
C THR A 76 -10.48 -9.91 0.89
N ILE A 77 -11.77 -9.59 1.05
CA ILE A 77 -12.87 -10.28 0.35
C ILE A 77 -13.74 -9.25 -0.40
N PRO A 78 -13.72 -9.22 -1.76
CA PRO A 78 -14.59 -8.35 -2.51
C PRO A 78 -16.01 -8.94 -2.50
N LEU A 79 -16.85 -8.47 -1.57
CA LEU A 79 -18.29 -8.80 -1.56
C LEU A 79 -19.07 -8.08 -2.67
N VAL A 80 -18.45 -7.07 -3.29
CA VAL A 80 -18.99 -6.39 -4.47
C VAL A 80 -17.94 -6.35 -5.59
N PRO A 81 -18.28 -6.81 -6.81
CA PRO A 81 -17.40 -6.72 -7.96
C PRO A 81 -17.38 -5.26 -8.45
N PHE A 82 -16.19 -4.74 -8.68
CA PHE A 82 -15.94 -3.63 -9.60
C PHE A 82 -14.74 -4.02 -10.45
#